data_AF-A0A3D1PNA5-F1
#
_entry.id   AF-A0A3D1PNA5-F1
#
_cell.length_a   1.000
_cell.length_b   1.000
_cell.length_c   1.000
_cell.angle_alpha   90.00
_cell.angle_beta   90.00
_cell.angle_gamma   90.00
#
_symmetry.space_group_name_H-M   'P 1'
#
loop_
_entity.id
_entity.type
_entity.pdbx_description
1 polymer ?
#
loop_
_entity_poly.entity_id
_entity_poly.type
_entity_poly.pdbx_seq_one_letter_code
_entity_poly.pdbx_strand_id
1 'polypeptide(L)'
;MPTTLTVADFLSLRMQYKAEQAENEIPAVIEHNFKDGRMVDHYFVVPGPALLADEAVQDFGGKIENILFLQQSEPGAPWQVLLHEPSMIREITFEMPEEEFRAMLAKNNLILPGDPGFVMP
;
A
#
# COMPACT_ATOMS: atom_id res chain seq x y z
N MET A 1 -7.19 15.91 11.61
CA MET A 1 -7.04 15.86 10.14
C MET A 1 -6.68 14.43 9.80
N PRO A 2 -7.21 13.81 8.74
CA PRO A 2 -6.78 12.47 8.39
C PRO A 2 -5.26 12.47 8.19
N THR A 3 -4.56 11.52 8.81
CA THR A 3 -3.11 11.41 8.71
C THR A 3 -2.73 11.14 7.25
N THR A 4 -1.88 11.96 6.67
CA THR A 4 -1.33 11.69 5.33
C THR A 4 -0.17 10.72 5.49
N LEU A 5 -0.20 9.59 4.77
CA LEU A 5 0.88 8.61 4.79
C LEU A 5 2.01 9.02 3.86
N THR A 6 3.22 8.63 4.24
CA THR A 6 4.48 8.88 3.53
C THR A 6 5.22 7.56 3.30
N VAL A 7 6.27 7.59 2.49
CA VAL A 7 7.15 6.42 2.31
C VAL A 7 7.80 5.95 3.61
N ALA A 8 7.91 6.81 4.63
CA ALA A 8 8.46 6.46 5.93
C ALA A 8 7.54 5.53 6.74
N ASP A 9 6.24 5.53 6.42
CA ASP A 9 5.22 4.71 7.08
C ASP A 9 5.25 3.24 6.61
N PHE A 10 6.13 2.90 5.66
CA PHE A 10 6.31 1.55 5.14
C PHE A 10 7.79 1.19 5.07
N LEU A 11 8.19 0.15 5.81
CA LEU A 11 9.60 -0.28 5.88
C LEU A 11 10.03 -1.01 4.61
N SER A 12 9.15 -1.85 4.05
CA SER A 12 9.38 -2.59 2.82
C SER A 12 8.08 -2.88 2.07
N LEU A 13 8.20 -3.13 0.77
CA LEU A 13 7.14 -3.63 -0.11
C LEU A 13 7.77 -4.64 -1.07
N ARG A 14 7.23 -5.86 -1.15
CA ARG A 14 7.76 -6.91 -2.03
C ARG A 14 6.67 -7.75 -2.66
N MET A 15 6.87 -8.22 -3.88
CA MET A 15 5.87 -9.02 -4.60
C MET A 15 5.55 -10.34 -3.89
N GLN A 16 4.28 -10.73 -3.84
CA GLN A 16 3.82 -11.98 -3.19
C GLN A 16 4.11 -13.24 -4.02
N TYR A 17 3.93 -13.21 -5.35
CA TYR A 17 3.95 -14.41 -6.21
C TYR A 17 5.28 -15.20 -6.25
N LYS A 18 6.34 -14.70 -5.60
CA LYS A 18 7.68 -15.33 -5.54
C LYS A 18 8.16 -15.65 -4.12
N ALA A 19 7.33 -15.48 -3.09
CA ALA A 19 7.83 -15.61 -1.73
C ALA A 19 6.75 -15.95 -0.68
N GLU A 20 7.19 -16.60 0.39
CA GLU A 20 6.39 -16.85 1.59
C GLU A 20 6.39 -15.62 2.48
N GLN A 21 5.30 -15.33 3.17
CA GLN A 21 5.18 -14.20 4.11
C GLN A 21 6.25 -14.31 5.21
N ALA A 22 6.99 -13.23 5.45
CA ALA A 22 7.97 -13.14 6.53
C ALA A 22 7.32 -12.59 7.81
N GLU A 23 8.06 -12.65 8.91
CA GLU A 23 7.60 -12.10 10.20
C GLU A 23 7.36 -10.58 10.09
N ASN A 24 6.21 -10.12 10.60
CA ASN A 24 5.75 -8.72 10.58
C ASN A 24 5.31 -8.17 9.22
N GLU A 25 5.35 -8.98 8.17
CA GLU A 25 4.70 -8.62 6.93
C GLU A 25 3.22 -8.86 7.00
N ILE A 26 2.47 -8.04 6.28
CA ILE A 26 1.05 -8.23 6.04
C ILE A 26 0.78 -8.21 4.53
N PRO A 27 -0.26 -8.91 4.07
CA PRO A 27 -0.75 -8.78 2.71
C PRO A 27 -1.02 -7.32 2.34
N ALA A 28 -0.66 -6.96 1.12
CA ALA A 28 -1.01 -5.69 0.53
C ALA A 28 -1.39 -5.85 -0.93
N VAL A 29 -2.24 -4.95 -1.41
CA VAL A 29 -2.70 -4.92 -2.79
C VAL A 29 -2.49 -3.53 -3.36
N ILE A 30 -1.98 -3.46 -4.58
CA ILE A 30 -1.91 -2.21 -5.36
C ILE A 30 -2.88 -2.34 -6.52
N GLU A 31 -3.92 -1.53 -6.50
CA GLU A 31 -4.85 -1.36 -7.62
C GLU A 31 -4.51 -0.09 -8.37
N HIS A 32 -4.04 -0.23 -9.60
CA HIS A 32 -3.65 0.89 -10.43
C HIS A 32 -4.37 0.87 -11.78
N ASN A 33 -4.60 2.06 -12.32
CA ASN A 33 -5.25 2.23 -13.61
C ASN A 33 -4.26 1.86 -14.73
N PHE A 34 -4.75 1.08 -15.68
CA PHE A 34 -4.08 0.71 -16.91
C PHE A 34 -4.94 1.16 -18.09
N LYS A 35 -4.34 1.30 -19.29
CA LYS A 35 -5.05 1.83 -20.48
C LYS A 35 -6.37 1.10 -20.76
N ASP A 36 -6.39 -0.22 -20.54
CA ASP A 36 -7.52 -1.09 -20.86
C ASP A 36 -8.29 -1.60 -19.61
N GLY A 37 -8.05 -1.01 -18.43
CA GLY A 37 -8.75 -1.41 -17.21
C GLY A 37 -8.01 -1.08 -15.93
N ARG A 38 -8.17 -1.93 -14.91
CA ARG A 38 -7.38 -1.85 -13.67
C ARG A 38 -6.57 -3.11 -13.51
N MET A 39 -5.35 -2.95 -13.03
CA MET A 39 -4.50 -4.07 -12.66
C MET A 39 -4.36 -4.10 -11.15
N VAL A 40 -4.36 -5.32 -10.63
CA VAL A 40 -4.31 -5.62 -9.19
C VAL A 40 -3.13 -6.52 -8.95
N ASP A 41 -2.12 -5.98 -8.28
CA ASP A 41 -0.91 -6.71 -7.91
C ASP A 41 -0.87 -6.96 -6.41
N HIS A 42 -0.34 -8.12 -6.02
CA HIS A 42 -0.29 -8.54 -4.63
C HIS A 42 1.13 -8.51 -4.09
N TYR A 43 1.26 -7.98 -2.89
CA TYR A 43 2.51 -7.71 -2.20
C TYR A 43 2.45 -8.17 -0.74
N PHE A 44 3.63 -8.25 -0.14
CA PHE A 44 3.81 -8.15 1.29
C PHE A 44 4.41 -6.79 1.63
N VAL A 45 3.89 -6.16 2.68
CA VAL A 45 4.34 -4.88 3.19
C VAL A 45 4.70 -5.02 4.66
N VAL A 46 5.72 -4.31 5.12
CA VAL A 46 5.97 -4.14 6.55
C VAL A 46 5.58 -2.72 6.95
N PRO A 47 4.50 -2.53 7.72
CA PRO A 47 4.13 -1.23 8.27
C PRO A 47 5.25 -0.64 9.15
N GLY A 48 5.44 0.66 9.05
CA GLY A 48 6.36 1.41 9.90
C GLY A 48 5.82 1.57 11.32
N PRO A 49 6.69 1.76 12.32
CA PRO A 49 6.26 1.99 13.71
C PRO A 49 5.36 3.22 13.88
N ALA A 50 5.53 4.25 13.05
CA ALA A 50 4.72 5.47 13.09
C ALA A 50 3.27 5.17 12.70
N LEU A 51 3.05 4.45 11.59
CA LEU A 51 1.73 3.99 11.17
C LEU A 51 1.07 3.10 12.23
N LEU A 52 1.82 2.16 12.80
CA LEU A 52 1.28 1.29 13.85
C LEU A 52 0.91 2.08 15.11
N ALA A 53 1.58 3.19 15.41
CA ALA A 53 1.30 4.06 16.55
C ALA A 53 0.21 5.11 16.28
N ASP A 54 -0.31 5.21 15.06
CA ASP A 54 -1.37 6.16 14.71
C ASP A 54 -2.65 5.87 15.53
N GLU A 55 -3.30 6.93 16.00
CA GLU A 55 -4.47 6.85 16.88
C GLU A 55 -5.61 6.05 16.21
N ALA A 56 -5.86 6.25 14.92
CA ALA A 56 -6.93 5.53 14.23
C ALA A 56 -6.61 4.03 14.13
N VAL A 57 -5.34 3.68 13.92
CA VAL A 57 -4.88 2.28 13.89
C VAL A 57 -4.97 1.65 15.28
N GLN A 58 -4.69 2.40 16.34
CA GLN A 58 -4.85 1.93 17.72
C GLN A 58 -6.33 1.72 18.09
N ASP A 59 -7.23 2.62 17.69
CA ASP A 59 -8.70 2.45 17.83
C ASP A 59 -9.25 1.26 17.03
N PHE A 60 -8.47 0.80 16.06
CA PHE A 60 -8.70 -0.44 15.32
C PHE A 60 -8.33 -1.71 16.09
N GLY A 61 -7.78 -1.59 17.31
CA GLY A 61 -7.25 -2.69 18.09
C GLY A 61 -5.76 -2.95 17.83
N GLY A 62 -5.07 -2.02 17.16
CA GLY A 62 -3.63 -2.05 16.92
C GLY A 62 -3.16 -3.15 15.98
N LYS A 63 -4.07 -3.74 15.18
CA LYS A 63 -3.76 -4.80 14.21
C LYS A 63 -4.33 -4.47 12.85
N ILE A 64 -3.48 -4.63 11.84
CA ILE A 64 -3.82 -4.48 10.42
C ILE A 64 -3.65 -5.86 9.80
N GLU A 65 -4.67 -6.34 9.10
CA GLU A 65 -4.65 -7.63 8.41
C GLU A 65 -4.31 -7.48 6.93
N ASN A 66 -4.72 -6.36 6.32
CA ASN A 66 -4.49 -6.10 4.90
C ASN A 66 -4.41 -4.58 4.62
N ILE A 67 -3.67 -4.21 3.58
CA ILE A 67 -3.56 -2.84 3.08
C ILE A 67 -3.86 -2.77 1.59
N LEU A 68 -4.74 -1.87 1.16
CA LEU A 68 -5.00 -1.60 -0.24
C LEU A 68 -4.53 -0.20 -0.61
N PHE A 69 -3.67 -0.11 -1.62
CA PHE A 69 -3.29 1.15 -2.27
C PHE A 69 -4.10 1.30 -3.56
N LEU A 70 -4.97 2.31 -3.60
CA LEU A 70 -5.92 2.52 -4.69
C LEU A 70 -5.60 3.80 -5.46
N GLN A 71 -5.25 3.66 -6.72
CA GLN A 71 -5.04 4.81 -7.60
C GLN A 71 -6.38 5.49 -7.89
N GLN A 72 -6.41 6.81 -7.72
CA GLN A 72 -7.59 7.61 -8.03
C GLN A 72 -7.66 7.89 -9.54
N SER A 73 -8.86 8.22 -10.04
CA SER A 73 -9.08 8.45 -11.47
C SER A 73 -8.43 9.74 -11.99
N GLU A 74 -8.24 10.72 -11.12
CA GLU A 74 -7.61 12.00 -11.47
C GLU A 74 -6.08 11.84 -11.51
N PRO A 75 -5.41 12.22 -12.62
CA PRO A 75 -3.96 12.15 -12.71
C PRO A 75 -3.28 12.98 -11.61
N GLY A 76 -2.40 12.35 -10.84
CA GLY A 76 -1.64 13.00 -9.76
C GLY A 76 -2.41 13.20 -8.46
N ALA A 77 -3.67 12.76 -8.38
CA ALA A 77 -4.39 12.73 -7.11
C ALA A 77 -3.72 11.77 -6.11
N PRO A 78 -3.78 12.06 -4.80
CA PRO A 78 -3.26 11.14 -3.78
C PRO A 78 -3.90 9.76 -3.90
N TRP A 79 -3.11 8.72 -3.66
CA TRP A 79 -3.60 7.35 -3.52
C TRP A 79 -4.44 7.25 -2.26
N GLN A 80 -5.55 6.51 -2.34
CA GLN A 80 -6.26 6.09 -1.14
C GLN A 80 -5.58 4.85 -0.59
N VAL A 81 -5.30 4.86 0.71
CA VAL A 81 -4.71 3.72 1.41
C VAL A 81 -5.72 3.22 2.43
N LEU A 82 -6.30 2.05 2.17
CA LEU A 82 -7.26 1.42 3.05
C LEU A 82 -6.56 0.40 3.93
N LEU A 83 -6.76 0.50 5.24
CA LEU A 83 -6.29 -0.48 6.22
C LEU A 83 -7.49 -1.26 6.75
N HIS A 84 -7.42 -2.60 6.66
CA HIS A 84 -8.44 -3.50 7.19
C HIS A 84 -7.99 -4.15 8.48
N GLU A 85 -8.90 -4.24 9.46
CA GLU A 85 -8.69 -5.03 10.68
C GLU A 85 -8.99 -6.53 10.44
N PRO A 86 -8.51 -7.44 11.31
CA PRO A 86 -8.60 -8.90 11.08
C PRO A 86 -9.98 -9.48 10.80
N SER A 87 -11.06 -8.90 11.32
CA SER A 87 -12.43 -9.34 11.00
C SER A 87 -12.95 -8.82 9.66
N MET A 88 -12.23 -7.90 9.01
CA MET A 88 -12.56 -7.27 7.73
C MET A 88 -13.90 -6.51 7.75
N ILE A 89 -14.39 -6.11 8.92
CA ILE A 89 -15.66 -5.40 9.10
C ILE A 89 -15.45 -3.89 9.05
N ARG A 90 -14.33 -3.42 9.58
CA ARG A 90 -13.99 -1.99 9.60
C ARG A 90 -12.82 -1.72 8.65
N GLU A 91 -12.84 -0.55 8.03
CA GLU A 91 -11.69 0.02 7.33
C GLU A 91 -11.36 1.44 7.79
N ILE A 92 -10.07 1.81 7.70
CA ILE A 92 -9.60 3.19 7.84
C ILE A 92 -9.07 3.62 6.48
N THR A 93 -9.49 4.81 6.03
CA THR A 93 -8.96 5.42 4.81
C THR A 93 -7.96 6.51 5.16
N PHE A 94 -6.76 6.39 4.62
CA PHE A 94 -5.76 7.45 4.58
C PHE A 94 -5.51 7.89 3.14
N GLU A 95 -4.80 9.00 2.99
CA GLU A 95 -4.29 9.48 1.70
C GLU A 95 -2.77 9.40 1.68
N MET A 96 -2.19 9.01 0.55
CA MET A 96 -0.76 9.01 0.29
C MET A 96 -0.49 9.80 -1.00
N PRO A 97 0.30 10.89 -0.97
CA PRO A 97 0.61 11.66 -2.17
C PRO A 97 1.24 10.78 -3.25
N GLU A 98 0.96 11.06 -4.52
CA GLU A 98 1.56 10.35 -5.68
C GLU A 98 3.09 10.27 -5.56
N GLU A 99 3.74 11.37 -5.20
CA GLU A 99 5.20 11.45 -5.06
C GLU A 99 5.74 10.51 -3.96
N GLU A 100 5.04 10.40 -2.83
CA GLU A 100 5.39 9.50 -1.73
C GLU A 100 5.18 8.04 -2.14
N PHE A 101 4.07 7.74 -2.82
CA PHE A 101 3.80 6.39 -3.32
C PHE A 101 4.86 5.95 -4.34
N ARG A 102 5.24 6.84 -5.28
CA ARG A 102 6.33 6.60 -6.23
C ARG A 102 7.67 6.42 -5.53
N ALA A 103 7.95 7.19 -4.48
CA ALA A 103 9.15 7.03 -3.66
C ALA A 103 9.17 5.65 -2.96
N MET A 104 8.02 5.15 -2.50
CA MET A 104 7.89 3.81 -1.92
C MET A 104 8.21 2.71 -2.94
N LEU A 105 7.68 2.80 -4.16
CA LEU A 105 8.01 1.85 -5.23
C LEU A 105 9.51 1.87 -5.54
N ALA A 106 10.09 3.07 -5.70
CA ALA A 106 11.51 3.25 -6.00
C ALA A 106 12.43 2.71 -4.89
N LYS A 107 12.09 2.96 -3.60
CA LYS A 107 12.80 2.43 -2.43
C LYS A 107 12.90 0.89 -2.44
N ASN A 108 11.90 0.22 -3.03
CA ASN A 108 11.80 -1.23 -3.08
C ASN A 108 12.16 -1.82 -4.45
N ASN A 109 12.69 -1.01 -5.37
CA ASN A 109 13.03 -1.39 -6.74
C ASN A 109 11.84 -2.00 -7.51
N LEU A 110 10.64 -1.48 -7.29
CA LEU A 110 9.41 -1.91 -7.94
C LEU A 110 9.03 -0.93 -9.06
N ILE A 111 8.52 -1.49 -10.15
CA ILE A 111 7.90 -0.75 -11.25
C ILE A 111 6.51 -1.35 -11.44
N LEU A 112 5.48 -0.52 -11.54
CA LEU A 112 4.13 -1.02 -11.78
C LEU A 112 4.01 -1.54 -13.21
N PRO A 113 3.24 -2.62 -13.42
CA PRO A 113 2.87 -3.04 -14.76
C PRO A 113 2.32 -1.88 -15.61
N GLY A 114 2.81 -1.77 -16.84
CA GLY A 114 2.41 -0.69 -17.75
C GLY A 114 3.22 0.58 -17.67
N ASP A 115 4.01 0.78 -16.61
CA ASP A 115 4.98 1.86 -16.57
C ASP A 115 6.19 1.57 -17.47
N PRO A 116 6.81 2.60 -18.07
CA PRO A 116 8.02 2.43 -18.86
C PRO A 116 9.12 1.71 -18.07
N GLY A 117 9.66 0.63 -18.65
CA GLY A 117 10.71 -0.16 -18.01
C GLY A 117 10.21 -1.31 -17.14
N PHE A 118 8.89 -1.52 -17.02
CA PHE A 118 8.36 -2.75 -16.43
C PHE A 118 8.82 -3.98 -17.23
N VAL A 119 9.34 -4.98 -16.51
CA VAL A 119 9.74 -6.27 -17.08
C VAL A 119 8.88 -7.32 -16.42
N MET A 120 8.15 -8.11 -17.23
CA MET A 120 7.41 -9.24 -16.69
C MET A 120 8.40 -10.20 -16.00
N PRO A 121 8.06 -10.64 -14.78
CA PRO A 121 8.96 -11.43 -13.96
C PRO A 121 9.22 -12.87 -14.39
#